data_AF-A0A832ETR1-F1
#
_entry.id   AF-A0A832ETR1-F1
#
_cell.length_a   1.000
_cell.length_b   1.000
_cell.length_c   1.000
_cell.angle_alpha   90.00
_cell.angle_beta   90.00
_cell.angle_gamma   90.00
#
_symmetry.space_group_name_H-M   'P 1'
#
loop_
_entity.id
_entity.type
_entity.pdbx_description
1 polymer ?
#
loop_
_entity_poly.entity_id
_entity_poly.type
_entity_poly.pdbx_seq_one_letter_code
_entity_poly.pdbx_strand_id
1 'polypeptide(L)'
;MVQSLARLVEEITVDAYDTDEQMSGFFQVFHDEVALPIAATVLGVAVEVTGFDLEGDERRGLVARCRHQETDDVLSLADVHFGPNTVAGWLHAAYRTWLCLPQFPAGRPSGWAWPEP
;
A
#
# COMPACT_ATOMS: atom_id res chain seq x y z
N MET A 1 -3.84 -22.87 -1.13
CA MET A 1 -4.77 -22.09 -0.30
C MET A 1 -4.91 -20.71 -0.92
N VAL A 2 -6.11 -20.15 -1.02
CA VAL A 2 -6.27 -18.75 -1.40
C VAL A 2 -5.75 -17.89 -0.25
N GLN A 3 -4.82 -16.98 -0.50
CA GLN A 3 -4.35 -16.01 0.51
C GLN A 3 -5.44 -14.96 0.71
N SER A 4 -5.84 -14.73 1.96
CA SER A 4 -6.74 -13.64 2.36
C SER A 4 -5.96 -12.38 2.69
N LEU A 5 -6.64 -11.24 2.85
CA LEU A 5 -6.00 -10.02 3.35
C LEU A 5 -5.43 -10.19 4.76
N ALA A 6 -6.13 -10.91 5.65
CA ALA A 6 -5.62 -11.22 6.99
C ALA A 6 -4.30 -11.99 6.93
N ARG A 7 -4.22 -13.02 6.07
CA ARG A 7 -2.98 -13.76 5.82
C ARG A 7 -1.90 -12.83 5.25
N LEU A 8 -2.23 -11.97 4.29
CA LEU A 8 -1.25 -11.04 3.73
C LEU A 8 -0.69 -10.08 4.81
N VAL A 9 -1.54 -9.58 5.71
CA VAL A 9 -1.08 -8.77 6.85
C VAL A 9 -0.16 -9.59 7.77
N GLU A 10 -0.55 -10.83 8.11
CA GLU A 10 0.30 -11.74 8.90
C GLU A 10 1.68 -11.94 8.24
N GLU A 11 1.74 -12.17 6.93
CA GLU A 11 3.01 -12.34 6.20
C GLU A 11 3.86 -11.06 6.21
N ILE A 12 3.26 -9.88 5.98
CA ILE A 12 3.97 -8.59 5.99
C ILE A 12 4.55 -8.28 7.37
N THR A 13 3.89 -8.74 8.43
CA THR A 13 4.20 -8.41 9.83
C THR A 13 4.91 -9.54 10.59
N VAL A 14 5.24 -10.64 9.92
CA VAL A 14 5.69 -11.89 10.58
C VAL A 14 6.97 -11.72 11.41
N ASP A 15 7.89 -10.86 10.97
CA ASP A 15 9.18 -10.59 11.62
C ASP A 15 9.23 -9.22 12.31
N ALA A 16 8.06 -8.69 12.70
CA ALA A 16 7.96 -7.41 13.39
C ALA A 16 7.59 -7.60 14.88
N TYR A 17 8.39 -7.00 15.76
CA TYR A 17 8.22 -6.99 17.22
C TYR A 17 7.33 -5.82 17.69
N ASP A 18 7.28 -4.72 16.94
CA ASP A 18 6.47 -3.55 17.26
C ASP A 18 5.79 -2.90 16.02
N THR A 19 5.02 -1.85 16.26
CA THR A 19 4.26 -1.14 15.22
C THR A 19 5.16 -0.48 14.17
N ASP A 20 6.35 -0.01 14.55
CA ASP A 20 7.27 0.67 13.65
C ASP A 20 7.91 -0.33 12.68
N GLU A 21 8.25 -1.51 13.19
CA GLU A 21 8.73 -2.62 12.36
C GLU A 21 7.61 -3.16 11.44
N GLN A 22 6.37 -3.25 11.93
CA GLN A 22 5.22 -3.62 11.08
C GLN A 22 5.01 -2.59 9.95
N MET A 23 5.08 -1.30 10.27
CA MET A 23 5.00 -0.22 9.28
C MET A 23 6.15 -0.29 8.27
N SER A 24 7.36 -0.61 8.73
CA SER A 24 8.54 -0.82 7.88
C SER A 24 8.36 -2.02 6.95
N GLY A 25 7.74 -3.10 7.41
CA GLY A 25 7.36 -4.24 6.58
C GLY A 25 6.40 -3.85 5.46
N PHE A 26 5.38 -3.03 5.77
CA PHE A 26 4.50 -2.46 4.74
C PHE A 26 5.26 -1.57 3.75
N PHE A 27 6.11 -0.65 4.24
CA PHE A 27 6.91 0.20 3.36
C PHE A 27 7.77 -0.63 2.39
N GLN A 28 8.46 -1.65 2.90
CA GLN A 28 9.32 -2.52 2.10
C GLN A 28 8.55 -3.25 1.00
N VAL A 29 7.42 -3.90 1.33
CA VAL A 29 6.65 -4.63 0.30
C VAL A 29 6.05 -3.69 -0.74
N PHE A 30 5.63 -2.48 -0.35
CA PHE A 30 5.18 -1.47 -1.32
C PHE A 30 6.32 -1.03 -2.25
N HIS A 31 7.51 -0.79 -1.69
CA HIS A 31 8.69 -0.39 -2.45
C HIS A 31 9.14 -1.48 -3.44
N ASP A 32 9.11 -2.74 -3.03
CA ASP A 32 9.65 -3.85 -3.81
C ASP A 32 8.66 -4.39 -4.85
N GLU A 33 7.36 -4.44 -4.52
CA GLU A 33 6.37 -5.13 -5.35
C GLU A 33 5.52 -4.19 -6.21
N VAL A 34 5.48 -2.89 -5.91
CA VAL A 34 4.70 -1.93 -6.71
C VAL A 34 5.57 -1.28 -7.77
N ALA A 35 5.30 -1.61 -9.03
CA ALA A 35 5.89 -0.93 -10.17
C ALA A 35 5.45 0.54 -10.22
N LEU A 36 6.42 1.46 -10.26
CA LEU A 36 6.21 2.90 -10.33
C LEU A 36 6.70 3.48 -11.68
N PRO A 37 6.08 4.56 -12.18
CA PRO A 37 4.89 5.19 -11.62
C PRO A 37 3.61 4.36 -11.85
N ILE A 38 2.60 4.56 -10.99
CA ILE A 38 1.32 3.85 -11.10
C ILE A 38 0.13 4.81 -11.00
N ALA A 39 -0.90 4.58 -11.82
CA ALA A 39 -2.13 5.34 -11.77
C ALA A 39 -2.94 5.05 -10.49
N ALA A 40 -3.44 6.09 -9.86
CA ALA A 40 -4.30 6.02 -8.70
C ALA A 40 -5.33 7.16 -8.69
N THR A 41 -6.18 7.19 -7.67
CA THR A 41 -7.09 8.31 -7.42
C THR A 41 -7.04 8.73 -5.95
N VAL A 42 -7.25 10.01 -5.68
CA VAL A 42 -7.39 10.58 -4.33
C VAL A 42 -8.67 11.39 -4.32
N LEU A 43 -9.64 11.02 -3.48
CA LEU A 43 -10.97 11.65 -3.44
C LEU A 43 -11.64 11.77 -4.83
N GLY A 44 -11.39 10.80 -5.72
CA GLY A 44 -11.89 10.77 -7.09
C GLY A 44 -11.08 11.57 -8.11
N VAL A 45 -10.03 12.27 -7.71
CA VAL A 45 -9.09 12.98 -8.59
C VAL A 45 -8.01 12.01 -9.05
N ALA A 46 -7.76 11.92 -10.36
CA ALA A 46 -6.71 11.07 -10.91
C ALA A 46 -5.31 11.62 -10.58
N VAL A 47 -4.44 10.76 -10.09
CA VAL A 47 -3.05 11.08 -9.75
C VAL A 47 -2.12 9.96 -10.23
N GLU A 48 -0.84 10.28 -10.37
CA GLU A 48 0.22 9.31 -10.60
C GLU A 48 1.04 9.14 -9.31
N VAL A 49 1.04 7.95 -8.72
CA VAL A 49 1.92 7.66 -7.59
C VAL A 49 3.32 7.39 -8.14
N THR A 50 4.30 8.15 -7.65
CA THR A 50 5.69 8.14 -8.12
C THR A 50 6.67 7.58 -7.08
N GLY A 51 6.20 7.35 -5.85
CA GLY A 51 7.02 6.80 -4.78
C GLY A 51 6.24 6.60 -3.48
N PHE A 52 6.83 5.83 -2.58
CA PHE A 52 6.37 5.65 -1.21
C PHE A 52 7.45 6.16 -0.25
N ASP A 53 7.06 6.57 0.97
CA ASP A 53 8.01 7.02 2.00
C ASP A 53 7.45 6.86 3.41
N LEU A 54 8.34 6.84 4.40
CA LEU A 54 8.01 6.94 5.83
C LEU A 54 8.50 8.29 6.33
N GLU A 55 7.59 9.24 6.56
CA GLU A 55 7.97 10.57 7.07
C GLU A 55 8.37 10.57 8.57
N GLY A 56 8.35 9.41 9.24
CA GLY A 56 8.67 9.27 10.67
C GLY A 56 7.62 9.86 11.62
N ASP A 57 6.52 10.42 11.10
CA ASP A 57 5.34 10.78 11.88
C ASP A 57 4.38 9.59 11.93
N GLU A 58 4.32 8.92 13.07
CA GLU A 58 3.41 7.80 13.35
C GLU A 58 1.94 8.15 13.04
N ARG A 59 1.54 9.44 13.12
CA ARG A 59 0.17 9.87 12.83
C ARG A 59 -0.15 9.87 11.34
N ARG A 60 0.85 10.09 10.48
CA ARG A 60 0.70 10.06 9.03
C ARG A 60 0.93 8.68 8.44
N GLY A 61 1.78 7.89 9.11
CA GLY A 61 2.14 6.55 8.66
C GLY A 61 2.89 6.57 7.33
N LEU A 62 2.64 5.56 6.50
CA LEU A 62 3.18 5.43 5.16
C LEU A 62 2.54 6.48 4.24
N VAL A 63 3.36 7.19 3.48
CA VAL A 63 2.91 8.21 2.52
C VAL A 63 3.20 7.81 1.09
N ALA A 64 2.42 8.38 0.17
CA ALA A 64 2.62 8.27 -1.27
C ALA A 64 3.00 9.65 -1.84
N ARG A 65 4.10 9.69 -2.61
CA ARG A 65 4.40 10.81 -3.51
C ARG A 65 3.48 10.70 -4.70
N CYS A 66 2.64 11.71 -4.90
CA CYS A 66 1.62 11.74 -5.94
C CYS A 66 1.86 12.95 -6.85
N ARG A 67 1.81 12.74 -8.15
CA ARG A 67 1.84 13.81 -9.15
C ARG A 67 0.45 14.05 -9.70
N HIS A 68 0.03 15.30 -9.70
CA HIS A 68 -1.17 15.76 -10.39
C HIS A 68 -0.83 17.00 -11.19
N GLN A 69 -0.93 16.90 -12.53
CA GLN A 69 -0.51 17.96 -13.47
C GLN A 69 0.97 18.33 -13.25
N GLU A 70 1.26 19.58 -12.89
CA GLU A 70 2.62 20.10 -12.65
C GLU A 70 2.95 20.18 -11.15
N THR A 71 2.16 19.53 -10.28
CA THR A 71 2.37 19.53 -8.82
C THR A 71 2.70 18.13 -8.32
N ASP A 72 3.73 18.04 -7.49
CA ASP A 72 4.06 16.84 -6.72
C ASP A 72 3.64 17.09 -5.26
N ASP A 73 2.73 16.24 -4.76
CA ASP A 73 2.19 16.27 -3.40
C ASP A 73 2.59 15.00 -2.64
N VAL A 74 2.65 15.09 -1.31
CA VAL A 74 2.83 13.94 -0.43
C VAL A 74 1.54 13.74 0.36
N LEU A 75 0.93 12.56 0.19
CA LEU A 75 -0.38 12.24 0.75
C LEU A 75 -0.29 10.97 1.60
N SER A 76 -1.14 10.86 2.62
CA SER A 76 -1.24 9.60 3.36
C SER A 76 -1.59 8.48 2.39
N LEU A 77 -0.84 7.37 2.45
CA LEU A 77 -1.13 6.22 1.60
C LEU A 77 -2.55 5.71 1.83
N ALA A 78 -3.09 5.85 3.05
CA ALA A 78 -4.45 5.46 3.38
C ALA A 78 -5.50 6.16 2.49
N ASP A 79 -5.25 7.38 2.02
CA ASP A 79 -6.18 8.18 1.21
C ASP A 79 -6.08 7.92 -0.30
N VAL A 80 -5.08 7.15 -0.73
CA VAL A 80 -4.87 6.78 -2.13
C VAL A 80 -5.73 5.57 -2.50
N HIS A 81 -6.32 5.56 -3.69
CA HIS A 81 -7.10 4.45 -4.21
C HIS A 81 -6.49 3.92 -5.51
N PHE A 82 -6.03 2.67 -5.48
CA PHE A 82 -5.49 1.96 -6.64
C PHE A 82 -6.56 1.09 -7.31
N GLY A 83 -6.34 0.75 -8.58
CA GLY A 83 -7.24 -0.14 -9.32
C GLY A 83 -7.35 -1.53 -8.67
N PRO A 84 -8.54 -2.16 -8.67
CA PRO A 84 -8.72 -3.51 -8.15
C PRO A 84 -7.91 -4.52 -8.97
N ASN A 85 -7.49 -5.63 -8.35
CA ASN A 85 -6.68 -6.68 -8.97
C ASN A 85 -5.27 -6.23 -9.42
N THR A 86 -4.78 -5.11 -8.89
CA THR A 86 -3.37 -4.70 -9.00
C THR A 86 -2.61 -5.09 -7.74
N VAL A 87 -1.28 -5.21 -7.84
CA VAL A 87 -0.41 -5.43 -6.67
C VAL A 87 -0.58 -4.31 -5.65
N ALA A 88 -0.50 -3.05 -6.10
CA ALA A 88 -0.72 -1.89 -5.26
C ALA A 88 -2.08 -1.91 -4.56
N GLY A 89 -3.17 -2.21 -5.28
CA GLY A 89 -4.52 -2.27 -4.70
C GLY A 89 -4.69 -3.38 -3.67
N TRP A 90 -4.04 -4.53 -3.87
CA TRP A 90 -4.09 -5.65 -2.93
C TRP A 90 -3.28 -5.38 -1.66
N LEU A 91 -2.05 -4.87 -1.80
CA LEU A 91 -1.21 -4.43 -0.68
C LEU A 91 -1.88 -3.27 0.09
N HIS A 92 -2.53 -2.36 -0.63
CA HIS A 92 -3.24 -1.24 -0.03
C HIS A 92 -4.45 -1.65 0.80
N ALA A 93 -5.22 -2.63 0.32
CA ALA A 93 -6.29 -3.21 1.13
C ALA A 93 -5.75 -3.90 2.39
N ALA A 94 -4.58 -4.54 2.33
CA ALA A 94 -3.92 -5.10 3.52
C ALA A 94 -3.47 -4.01 4.49
N TYR A 95 -2.83 -2.94 3.99
CA TYR A 95 -2.42 -1.79 4.80
C TYR A 95 -3.60 -1.13 5.53
N ARG A 96 -4.71 -0.90 4.82
CA ARG A 96 -5.94 -0.37 5.43
C ARG A 96 -6.54 -1.34 6.45
N THR A 97 -6.49 -2.65 6.20
CA THR A 97 -6.95 -3.67 7.16
C THR A 97 -6.13 -3.60 8.45
N TRP A 98 -4.81 -3.49 8.35
CA TRP A 98 -3.90 -3.35 9.48
C TRP A 98 -4.19 -2.07 10.30
N LEU A 99 -4.47 -0.94 9.61
CA LEU A 99 -4.91 0.31 10.25
C LEU A 99 -6.34 0.29 10.82
N CYS A 100 -7.04 -0.85 10.75
CA CYS A 100 -8.45 -0.96 11.13
C CYS A 100 -9.39 -0.03 10.33
N LEU A 101 -9.03 0.27 9.09
CA LEU A 101 -9.80 1.08 8.16
C LEU A 101 -10.61 0.19 7.19
N PRO A 102 -11.79 0.64 6.70
CA PRO A 102 -12.52 -0.07 5.66
C PRO A 102 -11.67 -0.24 4.40
N GLN A 103 -11.63 -1.44 3.84
CA GLN A 103 -10.92 -1.70 2.58
C GLN A 103 -11.60 -1.02 1.39
N PHE A 104 -10.80 -0.63 0.40
CA PHE A 104 -11.33 -0.42 -0.95
C PHE A 104 -11.57 -1.76 -1.67
N PRO A 105 -12.35 -1.79 -2.77
CA PRO A 105 -12.46 -2.97 -3.60
C PRO A 105 -11.07 -3.45 -4.04
N ALA A 106 -10.69 -4.66 -3.62
CA ALA A 106 -9.42 -5.27 -3.95
C ALA A 106 -9.62 -6.76 -4.24
N GLY A 107 -8.81 -7.29 -5.13
CA GLY A 107 -8.71 -8.71 -5.43
C GLY A 107 -7.24 -9.05 -5.62
N ARG A 108 -6.87 -10.29 -5.28
CA ARG A 108 -5.48 -10.73 -5.43
C ARG A 108 -5.11 -10.68 -6.93
N PRO A 109 -4.06 -9.93 -7.32
CA PRO A 109 -3.60 -9.89 -8.72
C PRO A 109 -3.22 -11.29 -9.23
N SER A 110 -3.63 -11.60 -10.46
CA SER A 110 -3.24 -12.83 -11.14
C SER A 110 -1.76 -12.78 -11.53
N GLY A 111 -0.96 -13.75 -11.08
CA GLY A 111 0.47 -13.84 -11.41
C GLY A 111 1.41 -13.16 -10.43
N TRP A 112 0.90 -12.54 -9.36
CA TRP A 112 1.74 -12.02 -8.26
C TRP A 112 2.08 -13.13 -7.26
N ALA A 113 3.37 -13.32 -7.03
CA ALA A 113 3.92 -14.48 -6.34
C ALA A 113 4.45 -14.18 -4.92
N TRP A 114 4.52 -12.91 -4.51
CA TRP A 114 4.99 -12.55 -3.16
C TRP A 114 3.98 -12.94 -2.06
N PRO A 115 4.44 -13.37 -0.87
CA PRO A 115 5.84 -13.64 -0.53
C PRO A 115 6.34 -14.90 -1.26
N GLU A 116 7.59 -14.87 -1.73
CA GLU A 116 8.21 -16.03 -2.38
C GLU A 116 8.14 -17.26 -1.45
N PRO A 117 7.83 -18.46 -1.97
CA PRO A 117 7.59 -19.67 -1.18
C PRO A 117 8.83 -20.24 -0.49
#